data_AF-A0A1U6JIM8-F1
#
_entry.id   AF-A0A1U6JIM8-F1
#
_cell.length_a   1.000
_cell.length_b   1.000
_cell.length_c   1.000
_cell.angle_alpha   90.00
_cell.angle_beta   90.00
_cell.angle_gamma   90.00
#
_symmetry.space_group_name_H-M   'P 1'
#
loop_
_entity.id
_entity.type
_entity.pdbx_description
1 polymer ?
#
loop_
_entity_poly.entity_id
_entity_poly.type
_entity_poly.pdbx_seq_one_letter_code
_entity_poly.pdbx_strand_id
1 'polypeptide(L)' 'MLKISYNNKIIYRKRLLNFLLKYLSPTNPIIIYLSQDLDKVIVDCQKKIYVDYIKNTLFRQTFKKVA' A
#
# COMPACT_ATOMS: atom_id res chain seq x y z
N MET A 1 -0.57 -4.83 -18.89
CA MET A 1 -1.26 -5.07 -17.60
C MET A 1 -1.28 -3.75 -16.84
N LEU A 2 -2.43 -3.06 -16.83
CA LEU A 2 -2.59 -1.70 -16.31
C LEU A 2 -2.09 -1.64 -14.86
N LYS A 3 -0.93 -1.01 -14.68
CA LYS A 3 -0.31 -0.71 -13.38
C LYS A 3 -1.13 0.41 -12.75
N ILE A 4 -2.38 0.11 -12.37
CA ILE A 4 -3.22 1.02 -11.60
C ILE A 4 -2.43 1.30 -10.34
N SER A 5 -1.85 2.49 -10.30
CA SER A 5 -0.94 2.95 -9.27
C SER A 5 -1.66 2.88 -7.93
N TYR A 6 -1.44 1.82 -7.15
CA TYR A 6 -1.86 1.74 -5.74
C TYR A 6 -1.46 3.02 -5.00
N ASN A 7 -0.36 3.63 -5.44
CA ASN A 7 0.12 4.94 -5.01
C ASN A 7 -0.96 6.04 -5.12
N ASN A 8 -1.70 6.13 -6.23
CA ASN A 8 -2.70 7.19 -6.39
C ASN A 8 -3.87 7.02 -5.42
N LYS A 9 -4.28 5.77 -5.16
CA LYS A 9 -5.36 5.46 -4.21
C LYS A 9 -4.92 5.72 -2.76
N ILE A 10 -3.66 5.41 -2.42
CA ILE A 10 -3.04 5.73 -1.13
C ILE A 10 -2.94 7.25 -0.96
N ILE A 11 -2.45 7.99 -1.96
CA ILE A 11 -2.31 9.46 -1.91
C ILE A 11 -3.67 10.14 -1.72
N TYR A 12 -4.70 9.70 -2.45
CA TYR A 12 -6.05 10.25 -2.32
C TYR A 12 -6.61 10.02 -0.91
N ARG A 13 -6.52 8.78 -0.39
CA ARG A 13 -6.97 8.45 0.95
C ARG A 13 -6.19 9.18 2.05
N LYS A 14 -4.87 9.35 1.86
CA LYS A 14 -4.05 10.19 2.76
C LYS A 14 -4.51 11.63 2.78
N ARG A 15 -4.75 12.23 1.60
CA ARG A 15 -5.25 13.61 1.50
C ARG A 15 -6.63 13.76 2.12
N LEU A 16 -7.51 12.80 1.90
CA LEU A 16 -8.86 12.79 2.47
C LEU A 16 -8.82 12.67 4.01
N LEU A 17 -7.96 11.80 4.55
CA LEU A 17 -7.76 11.69 6.00
C LEU A 17 -7.20 12.99 6.59
N ASN A 18 -6.20 13.58 5.94
CA ASN A 18 -5.59 14.83 6.39
C ASN A 18 -6.57 16.02 6.30
N PHE A 19 -7.45 16.02 5.32
CA PHE A 19 -8.56 16.96 5.22
C PHE A 19 -9.55 16.76 6.36
N LEU A 20 -9.99 15.52 6.62
CA LEU A 20 -10.94 15.22 7.70
C LEU A 20 -10.37 15.55 9.08
N LEU A 21 -9.09 15.29 9.34
CA LEU A 21 -8.40 15.66 10.59
C LEU A 21 -8.38 17.17 10.85
N LYS A 22 -8.54 18.01 9.81
CA LYS A 22 -8.64 19.46 9.96
C LYS A 22 -9.99 19.90 10.57
N TYR A 23 -11.02 19.06 10.45
CA TYR A 23 -12.39 19.38 10.87
C TYR A 23 -12.93 18.44 11.96
N LEU A 24 -12.39 17.23 12.07
CA LEU A 24 -12.83 16.21 13.00
C LEU A 24 -11.68 15.81 13.95
N SER A 25 -12.03 15.58 15.22
CA SER A 25 -11.07 15.09 16.21
C SER A 25 -10.53 13.71 15.83
N PRO A 26 -9.22 13.44 16.00
CA PRO A 26 -8.60 12.15 15.69
C PRO A 26 -9.23 10.96 16.43
N THR A 27 -9.91 11.21 17.55
CA THR A 27 -10.61 10.20 18.35
C THR A 27 -11.98 9.82 17.77
N ASN A 28 -12.44 10.49 16.71
CA ASN A 28 -13.72 10.17 16.10
C ASN A 28 -13.64 8.77 15.45
N PRO A 29 -14.59 7.86 15.72
CA PRO A 29 -14.59 6.51 15.17
C PRO A 29 -14.50 6.47 13.63
N ILE A 30 -15.00 7.50 12.95
CA ILE A 30 -14.88 7.63 11.49
C ILE A 30 -13.41 7.79 11.05
N ILE A 31 -12.62 8.60 11.76
CA ILE A 31 -11.20 8.81 11.46
C ILE A 31 -10.40 7.53 11.76
N ILE A 32 -10.71 6.86 12.87
CA ILE A 32 -10.07 5.60 13.24
C ILE A 32 -10.31 4.56 12.14
N TYR A 33 -11.55 4.40 11.71
CA TYR A 33 -11.92 3.49 10.63
C TYR A 33 -11.20 3.82 9.31
N LEU A 34 -11.19 5.09 8.92
CA LEU A 34 -10.50 5.55 7.70
C LEU A 34 -8.98 5.33 7.77
N SER A 35 -8.39 5.47 8.96
CA SER A 35 -6.97 5.20 9.18
C SER A 35 -6.66 3.71 9.02
N GLN A 36 -7.49 2.84 9.62
CA GLN A 36 -7.36 1.38 9.48
C GLN A 36 -7.55 0.91 8.02
N ASP A 37 -8.50 1.50 7.30
CA ASP A 37 -8.75 1.16 5.89
C ASP A 37 -7.60 1.64 4.98
N LEU A 38 -6.97 2.77 5.30
CA LEU A 38 -5.75 3.23 4.63
C LEU A 38 -4.58 2.26 4.88
N ASP A 39 -4.36 1.87 6.14
CA ASP A 39 -3.29 0.94 6.51
C ASP A 39 -3.44 -0.41 5.80
N LYS A 40 -4.66 -0.95 5.71
CA LYS A 40 -4.93 -2.21 5.01
C LYS A 40 -4.51 -2.15 3.54
N VAL A 41 -4.80 -1.05 2.84
CA VAL A 41 -4.40 -0.86 1.44
C VAL A 41 -2.88 -0.72 1.29
N ILE A 42 -2.21 -0.09 2.25
CA ILE A 42 -0.74 0.00 2.26
C ILE A 42 -0.13 -1.40 2.42
N VAL A 43 -0.64 -2.21 3.35
CA VAL A 43 -0.17 -3.59 3.57
C VAL A 43 -0.37 -4.45 2.32
N ASP A 44 -1.53 -4.38 1.67
CA ASP A 44 -1.77 -5.12 0.43
C ASP A 44 -0.82 -4.69 -0.70
N CYS A 45 -0.53 -3.39 -0.80
CA CYS A 45 0.43 -2.87 -1.75
C CYS A 45 1.85 -3.40 -1.47
N GLN A 46 2.29 -3.32 -0.20
CA GLN A 46 3.61 -3.81 0.23
C GLN A 46 3.75 -5.31 0.01
N LYS A 47 2.71 -6.09 0.31
CA LYS A 47 2.69 -7.54 0.08
C LYS A 47 2.88 -7.87 -1.40
N LYS A 48 2.24 -7.11 -2.30
CA LYS A 48 2.41 -7.28 -3.74
C LYS A 48 3.83 -6.96 -4.20
N ILE A 49 4.39 -5.84 -3.73
CA ILE A 49 5.80 -5.47 -4.01
C ILE A 49 6.75 -6.54 -3.51
N TYR A 50 6.52 -7.08 -2.31
CA TYR A 50 7.32 -8.14 -1.72
C TYR A 50 7.26 -9.44 -2.53
N VAL A 51 6.06 -9.86 -2.93
CA VAL A 51 5.87 -11.04 -3.78
C VAL A 51 6.59 -10.85 -5.12
N ASP A 52 6.46 -9.70 -5.75
CA ASP A 52 7.15 -9.39 -7.02
C ASP A 52 8.67 -9.36 -6.83
N TYR A 53 9.17 -8.83 -5.73
CA TYR A 53 10.60 -8.83 -5.38
C TYR A 53 11.13 -10.25 -5.18
N ILE A 54 10.42 -11.09 -4.42
CA ILE A 54 10.80 -12.50 -4.20
C ILE A 54 10.81 -13.26 -5.52
N LYS A 55 9.77 -13.11 -6.36
CA LYS A 55 9.72 -13.76 -7.67
C LYS A 55 10.94 -13.41 -8.53
N ASN A 56 11.27 -12.12 -8.60
CA ASN A 56 12.44 -11.66 -9.36
C ASN A 56 13.77 -12.14 -8.75
N THR A 57 13.87 -12.20 -7.42
CA THR A 57 15.07 -12.67 -6.71
C THR A 57 15.29 -14.17 -6.92
N LEU A 58 14.23 -14.98 -6.78
CA LEU A 58 14.26 -16.42 -7.02
C LEU A 58 14.60 -16.72 -8.48
N PHE A 59 14.01 -15.99 -9.42
CA PHE A 59 14.38 -16.08 -10.83
C PHE A 59 15.87 -15.75 -11.04
N ARG A 60 16.38 -14.68 -10.43
CA ARG A 60 17.81 -14.34 -10.54
C ARG A 60 18.73 -15.41 -9.95
N GLN A 61 18.30 -16.08 -8.88
CA GLN A 61 19.06 -17.16 -8.24
C GLN A 61 19.06 -18.45 -9.07
N THR A 62 17.95 -18.83 -9.70
CA THR A 62 17.91 -20.00 -10.58
C THR A 62 18.82 -19.82 -11.79
N PHE A 63 18.84 -18.64 -12.43
CA PHE A 63 19.78 -18.39 -13.53
C PHE A 63 21.25 -18.37 -13.09
N LYS A 64 21.55 -17.94 -11.86
CA LYS A 64 22.91 -17.98 -11.29
C LYS A 64 23.41 -19.39 -10.95
N LYS A 65 22.52 -20.37 -10.85
CA LYS A 65 22.83 -21.75 -10.45
C LYS A 65 22.96 -22.69 -11.65
N VAL A 66 22.53 -22.24 -12.84
CA VAL A 66 22.56 -22.99 -14.11
C VAL A 66 23.70 -22.52 -15.03
N ALA A 67 24.36 -21.41 -14.70
CA ALA A 67 25.62 -20.94 -15.31
C ALA A 67 26.82 -21.42 -14.50
#